data_AF-A0AAP4R362-F1
#
_entry.id   AF-A0AAP4R362-F1
#
_cell.length_a   1.000
_cell.length_b   1.000
_cell.length_c   1.000
_cell.angle_alpha   90.00
_cell.angle_beta   90.00
_cell.angle_gamma   90.00
#
_symmetry.space_group_name_H-M   'P 1'
#
loop_
_entity.id
_entity.type
_entity.pdbx_description
1 polymer ?
#
loop_
_entity_poly.entity_id
_entity_poly.type
_entity_poly.pdbx_seq_one_letter_code
_entity_poly.pdbx_strand_id
1 'polypeptide(L)'
;MPTVIVTDGAAAADGGSLWIRIAVNGQPRDYSLDRALASRGTPRYDTISGAHGPLSKGERKELLALLCSIADAAMWVGMVGTFIQVLLASEDT
;
A
#
# COMPACT_ATOMS: atom_id res chain seq x y z
N MET A 1 20.34 -9.92 -6.36
CA MET A 1 18.90 -9.63 -6.16
C MET A 1 18.78 -8.28 -5.49
N PRO A 2 17.81 -7.43 -5.88
CA PRO A 2 17.59 -6.17 -5.17
C PRO A 2 17.18 -6.48 -3.73
N THR A 3 17.76 -5.77 -2.77
CA THR A 3 17.34 -5.87 -1.37
C THR A 3 16.07 -5.05 -1.22
N VAL A 4 14.98 -5.70 -0.81
CA VAL A 4 13.72 -5.04 -0.51
C VAL A 4 13.40 -5.19 0.96
N ILE A 5 13.19 -4.07 1.63
CA ILE A 5 12.78 -4.01 3.03
C ILE A 5 11.40 -3.37 3.07
N VAL A 6 10.45 -4.05 3.70
CA VAL A 6 9.12 -3.51 3.98
C VAL A 6 9.03 -3.21 5.46
N THR A 7 8.59 -2.01 5.79
CA THR A 7 8.25 -1.60 7.15
C THR A 7 6.78 -1.22 7.17
N ASP A 8 5.98 -1.92 7.95
CA ASP A 8 4.61 -1.54 8.27
C ASP A 8 4.56 -0.78 9.59
N GLY A 9 3.56 0.08 9.77
CA GLY A 9 3.35 0.74 11.04
C GLY A 9 1.88 1.00 11.34
N ALA A 10 1.57 1.02 12.64
CA ALA A 10 0.22 1.24 13.14
C ALA A 10 -0.33 2.62 12.74
N ALA A 11 -1.66 2.66 12.59
CA ALA A 11 -2.51 3.71 12.05
C ALA A 11 -1.88 5.11 11.96
N ALA A 12 -1.95 5.70 10.77
CA ALA A 12 -1.70 7.13 10.59
C ALA A 12 -2.52 7.95 11.61
N ALA A 13 -2.08 9.18 11.90
CA ALA A 13 -2.71 10.04 12.91
C ALA A 13 -4.20 10.37 12.64
N ASP A 14 -4.75 9.93 11.50
CA ASP A 14 -6.15 10.07 11.08
C ASP A 14 -7.10 9.00 11.67
N GLY A 15 -6.58 8.09 12.51
CA GLY A 15 -7.40 7.14 13.26
C GLY A 15 -7.86 5.92 12.47
N GLY A 16 -7.23 5.60 11.34
CA GLY A 16 -7.49 4.32 10.67
C GLY A 16 -6.63 3.97 9.47
N SER A 17 -6.00 4.95 8.80
CA SER A 17 -5.23 4.67 7.58
C SER A 17 -3.97 3.87 7.86
N LEU A 18 -3.64 2.96 6.95
CA LEU A 18 -2.47 2.11 7.05
C LEU A 18 -1.31 2.74 6.28
N TRP A 19 -0.07 2.48 6.69
CA TRP A 19 1.10 2.89 5.91
C TRP A 19 2.12 1.76 5.82
N ILE A 20 2.84 1.76 4.69
CA ILE A 20 3.99 0.90 4.44
C ILE A 20 5.12 1.73 3.86
N ARG A 21 6.35 1.44 4.25
CA ARG A 21 7.57 1.93 3.62
C ARG A 21 8.25 0.78 2.90
N ILE A 22 8.55 0.97 1.63
CA ILE A 22 9.28 -0.01 0.82
C ILE A 22 10.62 0.61 0.43
N ALA A 23 11.72 0.03 0.90
CA ALA A 23 13.05 0.42 0.48
C ALA A 23 13.60 -0.58 -0.53
N VAL A 24 13.81 -0.14 -1.78
CA VAL A 24 14.45 -0.94 -2.84
C VAL A 24 15.88 -0.43 -3.01
N ASN A 25 16.87 -1.30 -2.78
CA ASN A 25 18.29 -0.92 -2.84
C ASN A 25 18.62 0.32 -1.97
N GLY A 26 18.00 0.42 -0.80
CA GLY A 26 18.20 1.53 0.14
C GLY A 26 17.46 2.83 -0.22
N GLN A 27 16.63 2.85 -1.27
CA GLN A 27 15.79 4.00 -1.62
C GLN A 27 14.36 3.80 -1.05
N PRO A 28 14.01 4.43 0.08
CA PRO A 28 12.69 4.28 0.69
C PRO A 28 11.61 5.03 -0.09
N ARG A 29 10.45 4.41 -0.23
CA ARG A 29 9.21 5.00 -0.72
C ARG A 29 8.10 4.72 0.27
N ASP A 30 7.36 5.77 0.63
CA ASP A 30 6.25 5.69 1.58
C ASP A 30 4.93 5.62 0.83
N TYR A 31 4.06 4.73 1.29
CA TYR A 31 2.72 4.52 0.78
C TYR A 31 1.72 4.50 1.92
N SER A 32 0.58 5.14 1.72
CA SER A 32 -0.54 5.13 2.66
C SER A 32 -1.79 4.60 1.97
N LEU A 33 -2.58 3.84 2.70
CA LEU A 33 -3.90 3.35 2.29
C LEU A 33 -4.95 4.00 3.19
N ASP A 34 -5.83 4.79 2.59
CA ASP A 34 -6.91 5.46 3.33
C ASP A 34 -7.92 4.42 3.86
N ARG A 35 -7.90 4.27 5.18
CA ARG A 35 -8.85 3.46 5.96
C ARG A 35 -9.41 4.26 7.13
N ALA A 36 -9.26 5.59 7.09
CA ALA A 36 -9.76 6.45 8.13
C ALA A 36 -11.28 6.27 8.29
N LEU A 37 -11.75 6.29 9.55
CA LEU A 37 -13.18 6.12 9.83
C LEU A 37 -14.02 7.21 9.12
N ALA A 38 -13.48 8.43 9.05
CA ALA A 38 -14.12 9.56 8.39
C ALA A 38 -14.22 9.42 6.85
N SER A 39 -13.38 8.58 6.23
CA SER A 39 -13.39 8.36 4.78
C SER A 39 -14.39 7.29 4.35
N ARG A 40 -14.90 6.46 5.28
CA ARG A 40 -15.83 5.37 4.97
C ARG A 40 -17.05 5.87 4.20
N GLY A 41 -17.39 5.18 3.11
CA GLY A 41 -18.52 5.54 2.24
C GLY A 41 -18.22 6.66 1.24
N THR A 42 -16.98 7.19 1.22
CA THR A 42 -16.53 8.17 0.23
C THR A 42 -15.59 7.52 -0.79
N PRO A 43 -15.38 8.12 -1.98
CA PRO A 43 -14.38 7.65 -2.94
C PRO A 43 -12.93 7.69 -2.43
N ARG A 44 -12.68 8.37 -1.30
CA ARG A 44 -11.35 8.40 -0.68
C ARG A 44 -11.01 7.10 0.03
N TYR A 45 -12.01 6.38 0.56
CA TYR A 45 -11.79 5.08 1.17
C TYR A 45 -11.13 4.13 0.16
N ASP A 46 -10.13 3.38 0.60
CA ASP A 46 -9.30 2.51 -0.25
C ASP A 46 -8.39 3.24 -1.25
N THR A 47 -8.24 4.57 -1.14
CA THR A 47 -7.24 5.29 -1.94
C THR A 47 -5.84 4.99 -1.42
N ILE A 48 -4.96 4.52 -2.31
CA ILE A 48 -3.53 4.40 -2.05
C ILE A 48 -2.83 5.65 -2.57
N SER A 49 -2.02 6.26 -1.70
CA SER A 49 -1.24 7.47 -1.98
C SER A 49 0.24 7.23 -1.75
N GLY A 50 1.08 7.86 -2.55
CA GLY A 50 2.52 7.99 -2.31
C GLY A 50 2.87 9.41 -1.82
N ALA A 51 4.15 9.78 -1.91
CA ALA A 51 4.66 11.09 -1.50
C ALA A 51 3.99 12.30 -2.19
N HIS A 52 3.40 12.10 -3.38
CA HIS A 52 2.81 13.15 -4.20
C HIS A 52 1.27 13.07 -4.29
N GLY A 53 0.63 12.27 -3.44
CA GLY A 53 -0.82 12.08 -3.44
C GLY A 53 -1.25 10.73 -4.03
N PRO A 54 -2.53 10.60 -4.47
CA PRO A 54 -3.08 9.33 -4.94
C PRO A 54 -2.29 8.74 -6.10
N LEU A 55 -2.02 7.44 -6.02
CA LEU A 55 -1.33 6.72 -7.09
C LEU A 55 -2.21 6.61 -8.34
N SER A 56 -1.61 6.87 -9.49
CA SER A 56 -2.16 6.57 -10.80
C SER A 56 -2.32 5.06 -11.03
N LYS A 57 -3.07 4.68 -12.08
CA LYS A 57 -3.26 3.26 -12.44
C LYS A 57 -1.93 2.55 -12.74
N GLY A 58 -0.97 3.24 -13.36
CA GLY A 58 0.37 2.69 -13.64
C GLY A 58 1.16 2.44 -12.35
N GLU A 59 1.21 3.44 -11.47
CA GLU A 59 1.91 3.33 -10.19
C GLU A 59 1.31 2.26 -9.28
N ARG A 60 -0.02 2.08 -9.30
CA ARG A 60 -0.69 0.99 -8.58
C ARG A 60 -0.26 -0.38 -9.10
N LYS A 61 -0.15 -0.57 -10.42
CA LYS A 61 0.32 -1.83 -11.02
C LYS A 61 1.77 -2.12 -10.69
N GLU A 62 2.63 -1.11 -10.73
CA GLU A 62 4.03 -1.24 -10.31
C GLU A 62 4.15 -1.62 -8.84
N LEU A 63 3.36 -0.98 -7.98
CA LEU A 63 3.31 -1.29 -6.55
C LEU A 63 2.81 -2.72 -6.31
N LEU A 64 1.75 -3.15 -7.00
CA LEU A 64 1.23 -4.52 -6.90
C LEU A 64 2.29 -5.55 -7.32
N ALA A 65 2.95 -5.34 -8.47
CA ALA A 65 4.00 -6.23 -8.95
C ALA A 65 5.17 -6.31 -7.95
N LEU A 66 5.58 -5.16 -7.39
CA LEU A 66 6.62 -5.10 -6.37
C LEU A 66 6.22 -5.87 -5.12
N LEU A 67 5.03 -5.64 -4.58
CA LEU A 67 4.52 -6.33 -3.39
C LEU A 67 4.38 -7.84 -3.60
N CYS A 68 3.85 -8.27 -4.74
CA CYS A 68 3.76 -9.70 -5.09
C CYS A 68 5.13 -10.35 -5.29
N SER A 69 6.15 -9.59 -5.71
CA SER A 69 7.52 -10.12 -5.89
C SER A 69 8.28 -10.35 -4.58
N ILE A 70 7.84 -9.71 -3.48
CA ILE A 70 8.53 -9.74 -2.18
C ILE A 70 7.72 -10.44 -1.09
N ALA A 71 6.40 -10.49 -1.21
CA ALA A 71 5.54 -11.15 -0.24
C ALA A 71 5.44 -12.64 -0.58
N ASP A 72 6.18 -13.47 0.16
CA ASP A 72 5.92 -14.92 0.20
C ASP A 72 4.45 -15.14 0.65
N ALA A 73 3.82 -16.26 0.29
CA ALA A 73 2.40 -16.49 0.58
C ALA A 73 2.06 -16.40 2.09
N ALA A 74 3.04 -16.67 2.96
CA ALA A 74 2.95 -16.49 4.41
C ALA A 74 3.03 -15.02 4.88
N MET A 75 3.65 -14.12 4.10
CA MET A 75 3.73 -12.67 4.34
C MET A 75 2.49 -11.89 3.92
N TRP A 76 1.51 -12.54 3.29
CA TRP A 76 0.20 -11.93 2.98
C TRP A 76 -0.65 -11.70 4.24
N VAL A 77 -0.14 -12.06 5.42
CA VAL A 77 -0.77 -11.83 6.71
C VAL A 77 -0.33 -10.46 7.24
N GLY A 78 -1.28 -9.53 7.38
CA GLY A 78 -1.04 -8.19 7.95
C GLY A 78 -1.30 -7.05 6.96
N MET A 79 -0.71 -5.88 7.23
CA MET A 79 -1.02 -4.64 6.49
C MET A 79 -0.67 -4.74 5.00
N VAL A 80 0.44 -5.40 4.65
CA VAL A 80 0.84 -5.63 3.24
C VAL A 80 -0.24 -6.40 2.47
N GLY A 81 -0.86 -7.40 3.10
CA GLY A 81 -1.98 -8.14 2.51
C GLY A 81 -3.18 -7.24 2.24
N THR A 82 -3.48 -6.28 3.13
CA THR A 82 -4.55 -5.30 2.91
C THR A 82 -4.25 -4.39 1.71
N PHE A 83 -3.01 -3.95 1.51
CA PHE A 83 -2.62 -3.19 0.31
C PHE A 83 -2.79 -4.03 -0.96
N ILE A 84 -2.33 -5.28 -0.97
CA ILE A 84 -2.47 -6.19 -2.11
C ILE A 84 -3.95 -6.39 -2.47
N GLN A 85 -4.81 -6.65 -1.48
CA GLN A 85 -6.25 -6.82 -1.70
C GLN A 85 -6.90 -5.60 -2.35
N VAL A 86 -6.58 -4.40 -1.87
CA VAL A 86 -7.11 -3.15 -2.44
C VAL A 86 -6.60 -2.91 -3.85
N LEU A 87 -5.31 -3.20 -4.10
CA LEU A 87 -4.71 -3.09 -5.42
C LEU A 87 -5.37 -4.04 -6.43
N LEU A 88 -5.60 -5.30 -6.04
CA LEU A 88 -6.28 -6.29 -6.88
C LEU A 88 -7.73 -5.88 -7.18
N ALA A 89 -8.47 -5.42 -6.16
CA ALA A 89 -9.85 -4.95 -6.35
C ALA A 89 -9.95 -3.72 -7.27
N SER A 90 -8.87 -2.94 -7.38
CA SER A 90 -8.79 -1.76 -8.25
C SER A 90 -8.40 -2.08 -9.70
N GLU A 91 -8.01 -3.32 -10.03
CA GLU A 91 -7.67 -3.70 -11.41
C GLU A 91 -8.91 -3.93 -12.30
N ASP A 92 -10.04 -4.28 -11.68
CA ASP A 92 -11.32 -4.60 -12.35
C ASP A 92 -12.18 -3.36 -12.69
N THR A 93 -11.67 -2.14 -12.49
CA THR A 93 -12.34 -0.86 -12.85
C THR A 93 -11.53 -0.04 -13.85
#